data_AF-A0A1C6IZX5-F1
#
_entry.id   AF-A0A1C6IZX5-F1
#
_cell.length_a   1.000
_cell.length_b   1.000
_cell.length_c   1.000
_cell.angle_alpha   90.00
_cell.angle_beta   90.00
_cell.angle_gamma   90.00
#
_symmetry.space_group_name_H-M   'P 1'
#
loop_
_entity.id
_entity.type
_entity.pdbx_description
1 polymer ?
#
loop_
_entity_poly.entity_id
_entity_poly.type
_entity_poly.pdbx_seq_one_letter_code
_entity_poly.pdbx_strand_id
1 'polypeptide(L)'
;MWDGKKKAVTFSYDDGVCQDRRLVDMFNYYHVKATFNLNSGMQTYASHYDFGNVRVHHMNAEGLKELYKGHEIAAHTLTHQDLTKLDKDTVYNEVYLDKQNLERMFDCQITGMAYPYGTYNDEVVQILKKCKIQYARS
;
A
#
# COMPACT_ATOMS: atom_id res chain seq x y z
N MET A 1 25.79 -5.43 -6.34
CA MET A 1 26.40 -4.99 -5.05
C MET A 1 25.80 -3.64 -4.68
N TRP A 2 25.49 -3.41 -3.41
CA TRP A 2 24.81 -2.21 -2.89
C TRP A 2 25.70 -0.96 -2.87
N ASP A 3 26.49 -0.72 -3.92
CA ASP A 3 27.39 0.45 -4.02
C ASP A 3 28.32 0.58 -2.79
N GLY A 4 28.96 -0.53 -2.40
CA GLY A 4 29.83 -0.60 -1.21
C GLY A 4 29.13 -0.52 0.15
N LYS A 5 27.81 -0.33 0.21
CA LYS A 5 27.05 -0.26 1.47
C LYS A 5 26.93 -1.64 2.14
N LYS A 6 27.04 -1.65 3.47
CA LYS A 6 27.01 -2.88 4.31
C LYS A 6 25.67 -3.13 5.01
N LYS A 7 24.76 -2.15 5.00
CA LYS A 7 23.46 -2.22 5.66
C LYS A 7 22.41 -1.61 4.75
N ALA A 8 21.22 -2.19 4.78
CA ALA A 8 20.03 -1.66 4.13
C ALA A 8 18.91 -1.56 5.16
N VAL A 9 18.06 -0.54 5.00
CA VAL A 9 16.84 -0.34 5.79
C VAL A 9 15.75 0.04 4.81
N THR A 10 14.55 -0.48 5.04
CA THR A 10 13.34 -0.16 4.27
C THR A 10 12.32 0.44 5.21
N PHE A 11 11.65 1.49 4.76
CA PHE A 11 10.52 2.08 5.45
C PHE A 11 9.25 1.74 4.67
N SER A 12 8.22 1.25 5.36
CA SER A 12 6.97 0.80 4.76
C SER A 12 5.83 1.28 5.65
N TYR A 13 4.84 1.94 5.05
CA TYR A 13 3.66 2.47 5.75
C TYR A 13 2.41 2.13 4.97
N ASP A 14 1.33 1.90 5.70
CA ASP A 14 0.11 1.29 5.18
C ASP A 14 -1.05 2.32 5.18
N ASP A 15 -2.16 1.94 4.54
CA ASP A 15 -3.47 2.60 4.51
C ASP A 15 -3.58 3.88 3.66
N GLY A 16 -2.55 4.71 3.56
CA GLY A 16 -2.64 5.98 2.83
C GLY A 16 -3.50 7.02 3.58
N VAL A 17 -3.17 7.22 4.85
CA VAL A 17 -3.92 8.09 5.77
C VAL A 17 -3.41 9.52 5.77
N CYS A 18 -4.20 10.46 6.28
CA CYS A 18 -3.88 11.89 6.25
C CYS A 18 -2.54 12.26 6.91
N GLN A 19 -2.06 11.43 7.84
CA GLN A 19 -0.78 11.56 8.53
C GLN A 19 0.42 11.38 7.58
N ASP A 20 0.25 10.66 6.47
CA ASP A 20 1.29 10.44 5.48
C ASP A 20 1.83 11.76 4.92
N ARG A 21 1.02 12.83 4.86
CA ARG A 21 1.50 14.14 4.39
C ARG A 21 2.73 14.63 5.15
N ARG A 22 2.64 14.62 6.48
CA ARG A 22 3.75 15.03 7.34
C ARG A 22 4.93 14.06 7.23
N LEU A 23 4.65 12.77 7.09
CA LEU A 23 5.67 11.74 7.02
C LEU A 23 6.47 11.83 5.70
N VAL A 24 5.78 12.01 4.58
CA VAL A 24 6.36 12.28 3.27
C VAL A 24 7.22 13.54 3.30
N ASP A 25 6.72 14.64 3.89
CA ASP A 25 7.50 15.88 4.04
C ASP A 25 8.82 15.63 4.79
N MET A 26 8.78 14.84 5.87
CA MET A 26 9.97 14.45 6.61
C MET A 26 10.91 13.60 5.77
N PHE A 27 10.41 12.59 5.07
CA PHE A 27 11.25 11.74 4.22
C PHE A 27 11.93 12.53 3.09
N ASN A 28 11.19 13.45 2.46
CA ASN A 28 11.72 14.35 1.45
C ASN A 28 12.82 15.26 2.01
N TYR A 29 12.60 15.83 3.20
CA TYR A 29 13.60 16.67 3.89
C TYR A 29 14.90 15.92 4.19
N TYR A 30 14.81 14.66 4.62
CA TYR A 30 15.99 13.83 4.92
C TYR A 30 16.55 13.06 3.71
N HIS A 31 15.98 13.22 2.52
CA HIS A 31 16.35 12.49 1.30
C HIS A 31 16.29 10.96 1.46
N VAL A 32 15.31 10.48 2.21
CA VAL A 32 15.06 9.06 2.46
C VAL A 32 13.85 8.59 1.65
N LYS A 33 13.93 7.39 1.10
CA LYS A 33 12.81 6.77 0.38
C LYS A 33 12.06 5.79 1.28
N ALA A 34 10.78 5.65 0.99
CA ALA A 34 9.85 4.76 1.69
C ALA A 34 8.91 4.13 0.67
N THR A 35 8.24 3.06 1.08
CA THR A 35 7.12 2.44 0.38
C THR A 35 5.83 2.80 1.09
N PHE A 36 4.83 3.22 0.33
CA PHE A 36 3.47 3.44 0.82
C PHE A 36 2.54 2.39 0.19
N ASN A 37 1.95 1.54 1.04
CA ASN A 37 1.02 0.50 0.63
C ASN A 37 -0.40 1.08 0.75
N LEU A 38 -1.08 1.27 -0.38
CA LEU A 38 -2.32 2.05 -0.44
C LEU A 38 -3.52 1.17 -0.74
N ASN A 39 -4.67 1.51 -0.14
CA ASN A 39 -5.97 0.92 -0.44
C ASN A 39 -6.75 1.82 -1.39
N SER A 40 -6.66 1.61 -2.70
CA SER A 40 -7.29 2.51 -3.69
C SER A 40 -8.81 2.64 -3.54
N GLY A 41 -9.50 1.60 -3.06
CA GLY A 41 -10.94 1.61 -2.81
C GLY A 41 -11.34 2.41 -1.56
N MET A 42 -10.37 2.77 -0.73
CA MET A 42 -10.57 3.51 0.52
C MET A 42 -10.04 4.96 0.47
N GLN A 43 -9.42 5.39 -0.63
CA GLN A 43 -8.85 6.75 -0.79
C GLN A 43 -9.94 7.83 -0.97
N THR A 44 -10.73 8.00 0.09
CA THR A 44 -11.72 9.06 0.29
C THR A 44 -11.74 9.45 1.76
N TYR A 45 -11.88 10.74 2.06
CA TYR A 45 -11.94 11.26 3.43
C TYR A 45 -13.10 10.68 4.25
N ALA A 46 -14.15 10.20 3.56
CA ALA A 46 -15.26 9.50 4.19
C ALA A 46 -14.82 8.17 4.85
N SER A 47 -13.78 7.52 4.33
CA SER A 47 -13.18 6.33 4.90
C SER A 47 -12.30 6.69 6.10
N HIS A 48 -12.65 6.16 7.26
CA HIS A 48 -11.93 6.42 8.50
C HIS A 48 -12.08 5.27 9.47
N TYR A 49 -11.16 5.22 10.44
CA TYR A 49 -11.25 4.34 11.60
C TYR A 49 -10.81 5.10 12.84
N ASP A 50 -11.23 4.62 14.01
CA ASP A 50 -10.84 5.20 15.29
C ASP A 50 -9.71 4.35 15.89
N PHE A 51 -8.57 4.97 16.19
CA PHE A 51 -7.43 4.37 16.87
C PHE A 51 -7.24 5.04 18.23
N GLY A 52 -7.77 4.38 19.27
CA GLY A 52 -7.90 5.00 20.59
C GLY A 52 -8.78 6.24 20.53
N ASN A 53 -8.23 7.40 20.88
CA ASN A 53 -8.94 8.68 20.87
C ASN A 53 -8.71 9.51 19.59
N VAL A 54 -8.05 8.93 18.58
CA VAL A 54 -7.72 9.62 17.33
C VAL A 54 -8.54 9.01 16.20
N ARG A 55 -9.29 9.84 15.50
CA ARG A 55 -9.91 9.47 14.23
C ARG A 55 -8.90 9.60 13.10
N VAL A 56 -8.64 8.50 12.41
CA VAL A 56 -7.69 8.41 11.31
C VAL A 56 -8.48 8.36 10.00
N HIS A 57 -8.30 9.39 9.17
CA HIS A 57 -8.94 9.49 7.87
C HIS A 57 -7.99 9.06 6.75
N HIS A 58 -8.52 8.32 5.78
CA HIS A 58 -7.85 8.15 4.50
C HIS A 58 -7.81 9.49 3.75
N MET A 59 -6.85 9.65 2.85
CA MET A 59 -6.79 10.82 1.99
C MET A 59 -7.76 10.68 0.81
N ASN A 60 -8.18 11.81 0.24
CA ASN A 60 -8.85 11.76 -1.07
C ASN A 60 -7.82 11.38 -2.14
N ALA A 61 -8.24 10.58 -3.13
CA ALA A 61 -7.39 10.14 -4.24
C ALA A 61 -6.77 11.29 -5.05
N GLU A 62 -7.42 12.44 -5.10
CA GLU A 62 -6.92 13.62 -5.79
C GLU A 62 -5.61 14.13 -5.15
N GLY A 63 -4.58 14.32 -5.97
CA GLY A 63 -3.28 14.84 -5.55
C GLY A 63 -2.31 13.80 -4.97
N LEU A 64 -2.72 12.53 -4.78
CA LEU A 64 -1.84 11.50 -4.22
C LEU A 64 -0.58 11.24 -5.07
N LYS A 65 -0.70 11.33 -6.40
CA LYS A 65 0.45 11.16 -7.31
C LYS A 65 1.57 12.16 -7.01
N GLU A 66 1.23 13.42 -6.79
CA GLU A 66 2.22 14.45 -6.45
C GLU A 66 2.71 14.32 -5.01
N LEU A 67 1.81 13.97 -4.07
CA LEU A 67 2.19 13.74 -2.68
C LEU A 67 3.30 12.69 -2.57
N TYR A 68 3.10 11.50 -3.14
CA TYR A 68 4.04 10.39 -2.99
C TYR A 68 5.19 10.39 -4.01
N LYS A 69 5.41 11.50 -4.72
CA LYS A 69 6.45 11.59 -5.74
C LYS A 69 7.83 11.29 -5.15
N GLY A 70 8.54 10.34 -5.76
CA GLY A 70 9.87 9.91 -5.32
C GLY A 70 9.87 8.74 -4.32
N HIS A 71 8.69 8.32 -3.85
CA HIS A 71 8.48 7.13 -3.04
C HIS A 71 7.99 5.95 -3.89
N GLU A 72 8.08 4.74 -3.33
CA GLU A 72 7.48 3.56 -3.93
C GLU A 72 6.00 3.46 -3.53
N ILE A 73 5.15 3.08 -4.48
CA ILE A 73 3.75 2.73 -4.21
C ILE A 73 3.58 1.22 -4.34
N ALA A 74 2.85 0.64 -3.41
CA ALA A 74 2.51 -0.77 -3.37
C ALA A 74 1.01 -0.95 -3.05
N ALA A 75 0.47 -2.13 -3.37
CA ALA A 75 -0.91 -2.46 -3.08
C ALA A 75 -1.12 -2.77 -1.59
N HIS A 76 -2.29 -2.47 -1.06
CA HIS A 76 -2.69 -2.92 0.28
C HIS A 76 -4.07 -3.56 0.31
N THR A 77 -4.56 -4.05 -0.85
CA THR A 77 -5.94 -4.52 -1.12
C THR A 77 -6.91 -3.37 -1.31
N LEU A 78 -8.00 -3.63 -2.03
CA LEU A 78 -8.97 -2.62 -2.40
C LEU A 78 -9.67 -2.03 -1.17
N THR A 79 -10.08 -2.89 -0.23
CA THR A 79 -10.95 -2.53 0.90
C THR A 79 -10.44 -3.00 2.27
N HIS A 80 -9.15 -3.35 2.38
CA HIS A 80 -8.47 -3.70 3.63
C HIS A 80 -9.10 -4.92 4.34
N GLN A 81 -9.53 -5.92 3.57
CA GLN A 81 -10.10 -7.15 4.14
C GLN A 81 -9.01 -8.15 4.54
N ASP A 82 -9.30 -8.96 5.56
CA ASP A 82 -8.48 -10.12 5.90
C ASP A 82 -8.65 -11.20 4.81
N LEU A 83 -7.68 -11.26 3.89
CA LEU A 83 -7.72 -12.13 2.73
C LEU A 83 -7.86 -13.63 3.08
N THR A 84 -7.48 -14.02 4.29
CA THR A 84 -7.57 -15.43 4.72
C THR A 84 -9.01 -15.88 5.03
N LYS A 85 -9.95 -14.93 5.11
CA LYS A 85 -11.38 -15.16 5.41
C LYS A 85 -12.29 -15.06 4.18
N LEU A 86 -11.72 -14.79 3.00
CA LEU A 86 -12.46 -14.55 1.77
C LEU A 86 -12.36 -15.76 0.85
N ASP A 87 -13.32 -15.88 -0.08
CA ASP A 87 -13.20 -16.83 -1.18
C ASP A 87 -12.17 -16.36 -2.24
N LYS A 88 -11.77 -17.28 -3.11
CA LYS A 88 -10.71 -17.06 -4.12
C LYS A 88 -10.99 -15.89 -5.06
N ASP A 89 -12.23 -15.73 -5.49
CA ASP A 89 -12.59 -14.72 -6.48
C ASP A 89 -12.63 -13.35 -5.80
N THR A 90 -13.08 -13.28 -4.55
CA THR A 90 -13.00 -12.06 -3.74
C THR A 90 -11.55 -11.67 -3.45
N VAL A 91 -10.66 -12.60 -3.07
CA VAL A 91 -9.22 -12.30 -2.90
C VAL A 91 -8.61 -11.80 -4.20
N TYR A 92 -8.94 -12.41 -5.34
CA TYR A 92 -8.47 -11.96 -6.64
C TYR A 92 -8.91 -10.52 -6.93
N ASN A 93 -10.19 -10.20 -6.71
CA ASN A 93 -10.72 -8.87 -6.94
C ASN A 93 -10.08 -7.82 -6.03
N GLU A 94 -9.92 -8.12 -4.74
CA GLU A 94 -9.26 -7.24 -3.77
C GLU A 94 -7.84 -6.87 -4.19
N VAL A 95 -7.07 -7.80 -4.75
CA VAL A 95 -5.69 -7.56 -5.17
C VAL A 95 -5.62 -6.93 -6.57
N TYR A 96 -6.37 -7.48 -7.52
CA TYR A 96 -6.30 -7.09 -8.92
C TYR A 96 -6.84 -5.67 -9.17
N LEU A 97 -8.00 -5.35 -8.60
CA LEU A 97 -8.61 -4.03 -8.78
C LEU A 97 -7.78 -2.95 -8.10
N ASP A 98 -7.23 -3.25 -6.92
CA ASP A 98 -6.37 -2.32 -6.19
C ASP A 98 -5.11 -1.99 -7.00
N LYS A 99 -4.40 -3.04 -7.45
CA LYS A 99 -3.26 -2.91 -8.36
C LYS A 99 -3.61 -2.07 -9.59
N GLN A 100 -4.70 -2.37 -10.30
CA GLN A 100 -5.07 -1.63 -11.50
C GLN A 100 -5.37 -0.14 -11.24
N ASN A 101 -6.05 0.17 -10.15
CA ASN A 101 -6.38 1.54 -9.80
C ASN A 101 -5.12 2.33 -9.47
N LEU A 102 -4.22 1.75 -8.66
CA LEU A 102 -2.95 2.37 -8.31
C LEU A 102 -2.06 2.58 -9.54
N GLU A 103 -1.97 1.60 -10.45
CA GLU A 103 -1.22 1.77 -11.70
C GLU A 103 -1.73 2.94 -12.53
N ARG A 104 -3.06 3.13 -12.62
CA ARG A 104 -3.67 4.29 -13.31
C ARG A 104 -3.42 5.60 -12.57
N MET A 105 -3.55 5.61 -11.24
CA MET A 105 -3.39 6.82 -10.42
C MET A 105 -1.95 7.34 -10.43
N PHE A 106 -0.97 6.44 -10.36
CA PHE A 106 0.43 6.79 -10.21
C PHE A 106 1.24 6.71 -11.50
N ASP A 107 0.66 6.16 -12.58
CA ASP A 107 1.30 6.00 -13.89
C ASP A 107 2.61 5.20 -13.78
N CYS A 108 2.55 4.09 -13.05
CA CYS A 108 3.67 3.19 -12.82
C CYS A 108 3.16 1.75 -12.67
N GLN A 109 4.07 0.77 -12.73
CA GLN A 109 3.73 -0.63 -12.44
C GLN A 109 3.78 -0.88 -10.93
N ILE A 110 2.74 -1.51 -10.41
CA ILE A 110 2.65 -1.89 -8.99
C ILE A 110 3.11 -3.33 -8.82
N THR A 111 4.28 -3.55 -8.26
CA THR A 111 4.88 -4.89 -8.14
C THR A 111 4.84 -5.43 -6.71
N GLY A 112 4.71 -4.55 -5.71
CA GLY A 112 4.70 -4.87 -4.30
C GLY A 112 3.32 -4.84 -3.66
N MET A 113 3.22 -5.48 -2.50
CA MET A 113 2.04 -5.45 -1.64
C MET A 113 2.41 -5.52 -0.15
N ALA A 114 1.53 -5.05 0.73
CA ALA A 114 1.49 -5.46 2.14
C ALA A 114 0.16 -6.20 2.43
N TYR A 115 0.20 -7.24 3.25
CA TYR A 115 -1.02 -7.97 3.66
C TYR A 115 -1.77 -7.18 4.73
N PRO A 116 -3.07 -6.89 4.57
CA PRO A 116 -3.87 -6.38 5.68
C PRO A 116 -3.73 -7.28 6.90
N TYR A 117 -3.52 -6.68 8.07
CA TYR A 117 -3.31 -7.39 9.34
C TYR A 117 -2.11 -8.35 9.39
N GLY A 118 -1.23 -8.34 8.39
CA GLY A 118 -0.12 -9.28 8.29
C GLY A 118 -0.55 -10.74 8.06
N THR A 119 -1.82 -11.00 7.72
CA THR A 119 -2.36 -12.35 7.57
C THR A 119 -2.28 -12.84 6.12
N TYR A 120 -1.81 -14.07 5.94
CA TYR A 120 -1.78 -14.74 4.63
C TYR A 120 -1.78 -16.26 4.77
N ASN A 121 -2.13 -16.96 3.69
CA ASN A 121 -2.02 -18.41 3.56
C ASN A 121 -1.55 -18.77 2.14
N ASP A 122 -1.29 -20.05 1.87
CA ASP A 122 -0.78 -20.49 0.57
C ASP A 122 -1.71 -20.14 -0.59
N GLU A 123 -3.02 -20.20 -0.38
CA GLU A 123 -4.03 -19.87 -1.39
C GLU A 123 -3.96 -18.40 -1.80
N VAL A 124 -3.91 -17.49 -0.82
CA VAL A 124 -3.69 -16.06 -1.02
C VAL A 124 -2.41 -15.82 -1.80
N VAL A 125 -1.29 -16.44 -1.41
CA VAL A 125 0.00 -16.30 -2.09
C VAL A 125 -0.07 -16.73 -3.57
N GLN A 126 -0.80 -17.81 -3.90
CA GLN A 126 -0.98 -18.22 -5.30
C GLN A 126 -1.79 -17.20 -6.11
N ILE A 127 -2.79 -16.57 -5.49
CA ILE A 127 -3.60 -15.53 -6.16
C ILE A 127 -2.77 -14.26 -6.39
N LEU A 128 -1.94 -13.85 -5.44
CA LEU A 128 -1.01 -12.73 -5.60
C LEU A 128 -0.08 -12.94 -6.81
N LYS A 129 0.47 -14.16 -6.97
CA LYS A 129 1.29 -14.52 -8.13
C LYS A 129 0.54 -14.40 -9.45
N LYS A 130 -0.73 -14.84 -9.51
CA LYS A 130 -1.60 -14.67 -10.69
C LYS A 130 -1.83 -13.19 -11.01
N CYS A 131 -1.92 -12.34 -9.99
CA CYS A 131 -2.03 -10.88 -10.14
C CYS A 131 -0.69 -10.19 -10.48
N LYS A 132 0.40 -10.94 -10.67
CA LYS A 132 1.75 -10.44 -10.95
C LYS A 132 2.32 -9.56 -9.81
N ILE A 133 1.89 -9.80 -8.57
CA ILE A 133 2.57 -9.28 -7.39
C ILE A 133 3.87 -10.07 -7.20
N GLN A 134 4.99 -9.36 -7.17
CA GLN A 134 6.33 -9.95 -7.15
C GLN A 134 6.84 -10.18 -5.72
N TYR A 135 6.43 -9.33 -4.79
CA TYR A 135 6.76 -9.45 -3.38
C TYR A 135 5.61 -8.95 -2.51
N ALA A 136 5.52 -9.46 -1.27
CA ALA A 136 4.55 -8.99 -0.28
C ALA A 136 5.16 -8.99 1.13
N ARG A 137 4.71 -8.06 1.98
CA ARG A 137 5.19 -7.85 3.36
C ARG A 137 4.09 -8.20 4.38
N SER A 138 4.48 -8.75 5.54
CA SER A 138 3.64 -9.07 6.70
C SER A 138 4.21 -8.46 7.97
#